data_AF-A0A485WQL5-F1
#
_entry.id   AF-A0A485WQL5-F1
#
_cell.length_a   1.000
_cell.length_b   1.000
_cell.length_c   1.000
_cell.angle_alpha   90.00
_cell.angle_beta   90.00
_cell.angle_gamma   90.00
#
_symmetry.space_group_name_H-M   'P 1'
#
loop_
_entity.id
_entity.type
_entity.pdbx_description
1 polymer ?
#
loop_
_entity_poly.entity_id
_entity_poly.type
_entity_poly.pdbx_seq_one_letter_code
_entity_poly.pdbx_strand_id
1 'polypeptide(L)'
;MKMKKTLVALCLSAGMLACVPGMSLADVNFVPQNTSAAPAIPASALQQLNWTPADQSKTQSVDLTTGGQRLDVPGIVGPVAAWSVPANIGELTLTLDSELNKHKQIFAPNVLILDQNMTPAAFFPSNYFTYQQPGVMTADRLGGVMRLTPALGQQKLYVLVFTTEKDLQQTTTLLDPAKAYAKGAGNAAPDIPDPIAKHTTDGVLKLKVKTNSTSSVLVGPLFGSSGPGPVTVGNTAAPVAAPAAAAAPAAKSEPMLSDTETYFNNGIKQAVKQGDIDKALKLMNEAERLGSKSARSTFISSVKGKG
;
A
#
# COMPACT_ATOMS: atom_id res chain seq x y z
N MET A 1 54.82 -31.33 69.88
CA MET A 1 54.65 -29.90 69.49
C MET A 1 54.81 -29.84 67.97
N LYS A 2 53.92 -29.37 67.10
CA LYS A 2 52.58 -28.76 67.17
C LYS A 2 51.91 -29.10 65.81
N MET A 3 50.66 -29.56 65.82
CA MET A 3 49.84 -29.80 64.62
C MET A 3 49.41 -28.48 63.95
N LYS A 4 49.26 -28.48 62.63
CA LYS A 4 48.32 -27.59 61.93
C LYS A 4 47.53 -28.40 60.88
N LYS A 5 46.21 -28.42 61.09
CA LYS A 5 45.18 -28.99 60.23
C LYS A 5 44.89 -28.02 59.08
N THR A 6 44.67 -28.52 57.86
CA THR A 6 43.57 -28.02 57.01
C THR A 6 43.08 -29.12 56.08
N LEU A 7 41.76 -29.20 56.00
CA LEU A 7 40.93 -30.20 55.33
C LEU A 7 40.45 -29.58 54.02
N VAL A 8 40.55 -30.29 52.90
CA VAL A 8 39.80 -29.95 51.68
C VAL A 8 39.11 -31.21 51.19
N ALA A 9 37.82 -31.27 51.47
CA ALA A 9 36.85 -32.06 50.73
C ALA A 9 36.44 -31.23 49.50
N LEU A 10 36.41 -31.83 48.32
CA LEU A 10 35.63 -31.28 47.20
C LEU A 10 34.90 -32.42 46.49
N CYS A 11 33.59 -32.22 46.41
CA CYS A 11 32.57 -33.21 46.14
C CYS A 11 32.49 -33.69 44.68
N LEU A 12 32.04 -34.94 44.58
CA LEU A 12 31.20 -35.50 43.52
C LEU A 12 30.27 -34.46 42.87
N SER A 13 30.38 -34.27 41.57
CA SER A 13 29.33 -33.67 40.75
C SER A 13 29.06 -34.53 39.52
N ALA A 14 27.81 -34.96 39.45
CA ALA A 14 27.24 -35.88 38.49
C ALA A 14 27.29 -35.32 37.06
N GLY A 15 27.65 -36.18 36.11
CA GLY A 15 27.47 -35.94 34.68
C GLY A 15 25.98 -35.97 34.33
N MET A 16 25.38 -34.79 34.21
CA MET A 16 24.05 -34.61 33.63
C MET A 16 24.23 -34.33 32.13
N LEU A 17 24.07 -35.37 31.31
CA LEU A 17 23.91 -35.26 29.87
C LEU A 17 22.56 -34.59 29.59
N ALA A 18 22.56 -33.26 29.54
CA ALA A 18 21.46 -32.50 28.94
C ALA A 18 21.56 -32.66 27.42
N CYS A 19 20.74 -33.56 26.88
CA CYS A 19 20.43 -33.61 25.46
C CYS A 19 19.78 -32.27 25.08
N VAL A 20 20.55 -31.37 24.48
CA VAL A 20 20.02 -30.17 23.83
C VAL A 20 19.21 -30.66 22.63
N PRO A 21 17.90 -30.39 22.53
CA PRO A 21 17.20 -30.64 21.28
C PRO A 21 17.82 -29.74 20.22
N GLY A 22 18.43 -30.35 19.21
CA GLY A 22 18.90 -29.65 18.03
C GLY A 22 17.72 -28.88 17.43
N MET A 23 17.77 -27.56 17.54
CA MET A 23 16.91 -26.68 16.76
C MET A 23 17.31 -26.87 15.30
N SER A 24 16.62 -27.78 14.62
CA SER A 24 16.55 -27.75 13.17
C SER A 24 15.96 -26.39 12.82
N LEU A 25 16.78 -25.52 12.21
CA LEU A 25 16.28 -24.38 11.46
C LEU A 25 15.55 -24.96 10.25
N ALA A 26 14.29 -25.35 10.46
CA ALA A 26 13.38 -25.63 9.37
C ALA A 26 13.38 -24.39 8.47
N ASP A 27 13.56 -24.62 7.17
CA ASP A 27 13.33 -23.62 6.13
C ASP A 27 11.98 -22.96 6.44
N VAL A 28 12.02 -21.70 6.88
CA VAL A 28 10.85 -21.00 7.39
C VAL A 28 9.95 -20.80 6.19
N ASN A 29 8.93 -21.66 6.06
CA ASN A 29 7.89 -21.50 5.06
C ASN A 29 7.19 -20.17 5.34
N PHE A 30 7.62 -19.13 4.63
CA PHE A 30 7.19 -17.77 4.85
C PHE A 30 5.79 -17.62 4.28
N VAL A 31 4.79 -17.75 5.16
CA VAL A 31 3.40 -17.46 4.84
C VAL A 31 3.13 -16.01 5.26
N PRO A 32 3.12 -15.02 4.35
CA PRO A 32 3.00 -13.61 4.72
C PRO A 32 1.69 -13.27 5.46
N GLN A 33 0.67 -14.12 5.35
CA GLN A 33 -0.58 -14.00 6.12
C GLN A 33 -0.40 -14.35 7.62
N ASN A 34 0.74 -14.94 8.01
CA ASN A 34 1.06 -15.22 9.40
C ASN A 34 1.59 -13.95 10.07
N THR A 35 0.71 -13.25 10.78
CA THR A 35 1.02 -12.01 11.50
C THR A 35 1.52 -12.26 12.93
N SER A 36 1.76 -13.52 13.34
CA SER A 36 2.14 -13.85 14.73
C SER A 36 3.49 -13.30 15.15
N ALA A 37 4.37 -13.01 14.19
CA ALA A 37 5.68 -12.39 14.43
C ALA A 37 5.64 -10.85 14.34
N ALA A 38 4.48 -10.27 13.99
CA ALA A 38 4.33 -8.82 13.90
C ALA A 38 4.21 -8.20 15.30
N PRO A 39 4.82 -7.01 15.54
CA PRO A 39 4.56 -6.24 16.74
C PRO A 39 3.07 -5.92 16.91
N ALA A 40 2.57 -5.99 18.14
CA ALA A 40 1.21 -5.59 18.45
C ALA A 40 1.11 -4.06 18.51
N ILE A 41 0.58 -3.45 17.45
CA ILE A 41 0.43 -1.99 17.35
C ILE A 41 -1.00 -1.60 17.75
N PRO A 42 -1.19 -0.74 18.77
CA PRO A 42 -2.53 -0.31 19.17
C PRO A 42 -3.19 0.54 18.07
N ALA A 43 -4.50 0.36 17.88
CA ALA A 43 -5.25 1.06 16.85
C ALA A 43 -5.20 2.59 17.00
N SER A 44 -5.12 3.10 18.23
CA SER A 44 -4.97 4.53 18.50
C SER A 44 -3.67 5.11 17.94
N ALA A 45 -2.56 4.37 18.01
CA ALA A 45 -1.28 4.81 17.44
C ALA A 45 -1.32 4.78 15.91
N LEU A 46 -1.96 3.77 15.30
CA LEU A 46 -2.15 3.69 13.85
C LEU A 46 -3.01 4.85 13.31
N GLN A 47 -4.00 5.33 14.08
CA GLN A 47 -4.85 6.45 13.70
C GLN A 47 -4.15 7.81 13.78
N GLN A 48 -3.06 7.92 14.54
CA GLN A 48 -2.26 9.14 14.64
C GLN A 48 -1.28 9.30 13.47
N LEU A 49 -0.99 8.22 12.74
CA LEU A 49 -0.13 8.26 11.57
C LEU A 49 -0.83 8.96 10.40
N ASN A 50 -0.06 9.77 9.68
CA ASN A 50 -0.44 10.34 8.40
C ASN A 50 -0.20 9.31 7.29
N TRP A 51 -1.27 8.75 6.76
CA TRP A 51 -1.22 7.74 5.70
C TRP A 51 -1.13 8.39 4.33
N THR A 52 0.06 8.35 3.71
CA THR A 52 0.28 8.97 2.41
C THR A 52 -0.32 8.11 1.29
N PRO A 53 -1.23 8.63 0.46
CA PRO A 53 -1.78 7.86 -0.66
C PRO A 53 -0.71 7.44 -1.66
N ALA A 54 -0.60 6.14 -1.92
CA ALA A 54 0.33 5.62 -2.91
C ALA A 54 -0.32 5.60 -4.31
N ASP A 55 0.30 6.30 -5.25
CA ASP A 55 -0.09 6.30 -6.67
C ASP A 55 0.44 5.03 -7.35
N GLN A 56 -0.41 4.34 -8.11
CA GLN A 56 -0.06 3.12 -8.84
C GLN A 56 0.79 3.39 -10.10
N SER A 57 0.81 4.64 -10.58
CA SER A 57 1.54 5.04 -11.79
C SER A 57 2.99 5.45 -11.51
N LYS A 58 3.34 5.72 -10.24
CA LYS A 58 4.62 6.31 -9.85
C LYS A 58 5.23 5.61 -8.65
N THR A 59 6.55 5.49 -8.65
CA THR A 59 7.29 5.09 -7.45
C THR A 59 7.20 6.21 -6.42
N GLN A 60 6.67 5.89 -5.24
CA GLN A 60 6.66 6.78 -4.09
C GLN A 60 8.01 6.70 -3.38
N SER A 61 8.60 7.83 -3.02
CA SER A 61 9.87 7.87 -2.31
C SER A 61 9.71 8.66 -1.01
N VAL A 62 10.21 8.11 0.09
CA VAL A 62 10.23 8.77 1.40
C VAL A 62 11.63 8.66 1.97
N ASP A 63 12.21 9.81 2.34
CA ASP A 63 13.40 9.86 3.18
C ASP A 63 12.94 9.86 4.65
N LEU A 64 13.26 8.79 5.38
CA LEU A 64 12.82 8.61 6.76
C LEU A 64 13.37 9.68 7.71
N THR A 65 14.49 10.32 7.37
CA THR A 65 15.09 11.39 8.18
C THR A 65 14.23 12.64 8.22
N THR A 66 13.53 12.94 7.12
CA THR A 66 12.78 14.20 6.94
C THR A 66 11.28 14.01 6.80
N GLY A 67 10.86 12.93 6.16
CA GLY A 67 9.47 12.56 5.92
C GLY A 67 8.99 11.36 6.73
N GLY A 68 9.84 10.77 7.55
CA GLY A 68 9.47 9.71 8.48
C GLY A 68 8.62 10.20 9.64
N GLN A 69 7.79 9.32 10.18
CA GLN A 69 6.87 9.63 11.28
C GLN A 69 7.28 8.87 12.54
N ARG A 70 7.00 9.44 13.71
CA ARG A 70 7.30 8.77 14.98
C ARG A 70 6.16 7.83 15.36
N LEU A 71 6.51 6.61 15.75
CA LEU A 71 5.57 5.63 16.28
C LEU A 71 6.15 5.02 17.56
N ASP A 72 5.67 5.47 18.71
CA ASP A 72 6.18 5.01 20.02
C ASP A 72 5.47 3.73 20.47
N VAL A 73 5.91 2.59 19.92
CA VAL A 73 5.34 1.27 20.20
C VAL A 73 6.46 0.26 20.48
N PRO A 74 6.31 -0.63 21.49
CA PRO A 74 7.32 -1.65 21.76
C PRO A 74 7.63 -2.51 20.53
N GLY A 75 8.92 -2.72 20.27
CA GLY A 75 9.41 -3.50 19.14
C GLY A 75 9.62 -2.71 17.84
N ILE A 76 9.24 -1.44 17.80
CA ILE A 76 9.49 -0.53 16.68
C ILE A 76 10.48 0.54 17.11
N VAL A 77 11.48 0.82 16.27
CA VAL A 77 12.49 1.84 16.55
C VAL A 77 12.71 2.75 15.34
N GLY A 78 12.98 4.02 15.62
CA GLY A 78 13.20 5.03 14.60
C GLY A 78 11.91 5.50 13.92
N PRO A 79 12.06 6.34 12.87
CA PRO A 79 10.95 6.78 12.05
C PRO A 79 10.33 5.63 11.25
N VAL A 80 9.02 5.75 11.00
CA VAL A 80 8.23 4.83 10.18
C VAL A 80 7.72 5.52 8.92
N ALA A 81 7.51 4.75 7.87
CA ALA A 81 6.79 5.19 6.67
C ALA A 81 5.42 4.53 6.60
N ALA A 82 4.41 5.31 6.22
CA ALA A 82 3.02 4.88 6.23
C ALA A 82 2.35 5.29 4.91
N TRP A 83 1.88 4.29 4.15
CA TRP A 83 1.17 4.50 2.88
C TRP A 83 -0.22 3.90 2.89
N SER A 84 -1.18 4.57 2.25
CA SER A 84 -2.47 3.96 1.91
C SER A 84 -2.49 3.57 0.44
N VAL A 85 -2.74 2.30 0.16
CA VAL A 85 -2.72 1.73 -1.19
C VAL A 85 -4.14 1.41 -1.63
N PRO A 86 -4.59 1.85 -2.83
CA PRO A 86 -5.88 1.44 -3.36
C PRO A 86 -5.92 -0.08 -3.61
N ALA A 87 -6.99 -0.73 -3.15
CA ALA A 87 -7.12 -2.18 -3.15
C ALA A 87 -8.39 -2.69 -3.85
N ASN A 88 -9.00 -1.82 -4.64
CA ASN A 88 -10.27 -2.05 -5.33
C ASN A 88 -10.16 -2.82 -6.66
N ILE A 89 -8.95 -3.16 -7.12
CA ILE A 89 -8.71 -3.68 -8.48
C ILE A 89 -7.88 -4.97 -8.48
N GLY A 90 -8.39 -6.02 -7.83
CA GLY A 90 -7.82 -7.37 -7.91
C GLY A 90 -6.46 -7.51 -7.21
N GLU A 91 -5.60 -8.40 -7.73
CA GLU A 91 -4.28 -8.68 -7.16
C GLU A 91 -3.36 -7.45 -7.23
N LEU A 92 -2.70 -7.17 -6.10
CA LEU A 92 -1.73 -6.10 -5.96
C LEU A 92 -0.32 -6.69 -5.88
N THR A 93 0.61 -6.06 -6.59
CA THR A 93 2.05 -6.28 -6.41
C THR A 93 2.68 -5.00 -5.86
N LEU A 94 3.20 -5.10 -4.64
CA LEU A 94 3.98 -4.05 -4.00
C LEU A 94 5.47 -4.39 -4.13
N THR A 95 6.28 -3.44 -4.57
CA THR A 95 7.74 -3.55 -4.53
C THR A 95 8.25 -2.49 -3.58
N LEU A 96 8.92 -2.92 -2.52
CA LEU A 96 9.58 -2.03 -1.58
C LEU A 96 11.09 -2.18 -1.73
N ASP A 97 11.76 -1.05 -1.93
CA ASP A 97 13.21 -0.93 -1.99
C ASP A 97 13.69 0.00 -0.87
N SER A 98 14.71 -0.41 -0.12
CA SER A 98 15.46 0.44 0.82
C SER A 98 16.87 0.65 0.30
N GLU A 99 17.24 1.90 0.04
CA GLU A 99 18.52 2.22 -0.60
C GLU A 99 19.68 2.26 0.38
N LEU A 100 20.83 1.74 -0.05
CA LEU A 100 22.09 1.87 0.65
C LEU A 100 22.56 3.33 0.59
N ASN A 101 22.88 3.90 1.75
CA ASN A 101 23.41 5.25 1.82
C ASN A 101 24.92 5.31 1.51
N LYS A 102 25.45 6.51 1.34
CA LYS A 102 26.88 6.75 1.05
C LYS A 102 27.82 6.30 2.16
N HIS A 103 27.33 6.07 3.37
CA HIS A 103 28.09 5.64 4.54
C HIS A 103 28.06 4.11 4.74
N LYS A 104 27.61 3.34 3.74
CA LYS A 104 27.42 1.88 3.85
C LYS A 104 26.45 1.51 4.98
N GLN A 105 25.42 2.31 5.17
CA GLN A 105 24.31 1.99 6.07
C GLN A 105 23.04 1.83 5.25
N ILE A 106 22.19 0.91 5.68
CA ILE A 106 20.94 0.59 5.00
C ILE A 106 19.81 0.44 6.01
N PHE A 107 18.63 0.91 5.67
CA PHE A 107 17.48 0.68 6.51
C PHE A 107 16.98 -0.76 6.29
N ALA A 108 16.71 -1.49 7.37
CA ALA A 108 16.29 -2.88 7.33
C ALA A 108 14.76 -2.94 7.53
N PRO A 109 13.96 -3.10 6.45
CA PRO A 109 12.53 -2.87 6.51
C PRO A 109 11.76 -4.09 7.01
N ASN A 110 10.82 -3.85 7.91
CA ASN A 110 9.71 -4.74 8.22
C ASN A 110 8.44 -4.09 7.71
N VAL A 111 7.57 -4.86 7.06
CA VAL A 111 6.35 -4.36 6.45
C VAL A 111 5.14 -5.02 7.08
N LEU A 112 4.29 -4.23 7.72
CA LEU A 112 2.99 -4.65 8.21
C LEU A 112 1.91 -4.13 7.25
N ILE A 113 1.16 -5.06 6.67
CA ILE A 113 -0.01 -4.77 5.86
C ILE A 113 -1.22 -4.82 6.77
N LEU A 114 -2.01 -3.75 6.77
CA LEU A 114 -3.26 -3.65 7.49
C LEU A 114 -4.42 -3.55 6.49
N ASP A 115 -5.56 -4.11 6.89
CA ASP A 115 -6.80 -3.99 6.13
C ASP A 115 -7.44 -2.60 6.27
N GLN A 116 -8.60 -2.40 5.66
CA GLN A 116 -9.36 -1.15 5.73
C GLN A 116 -9.77 -0.75 7.17
N ASN A 117 -9.82 -1.69 8.10
CA ASN A 117 -10.16 -1.47 9.51
C ASN A 117 -8.91 -1.28 10.40
N MET A 118 -7.72 -1.13 9.80
CA MET A 118 -6.43 -1.08 10.52
C MET A 118 -6.10 -2.35 11.30
N THR A 119 -6.58 -3.51 10.84
CA THR A 119 -6.24 -4.81 11.42
C THR A 119 -5.10 -5.48 10.64
N PRO A 120 -4.13 -6.13 11.31
CA PRO A 120 -3.04 -6.86 10.64
C PRO A 120 -3.56 -7.93 9.67
N ALA A 121 -3.22 -7.79 8.39
CA ALA A 121 -3.57 -8.73 7.33
C ALA A 121 -2.38 -9.55 6.85
N ALA A 122 -1.18 -8.95 6.77
CA ALA A 122 0.04 -9.66 6.41
C ALA A 122 1.27 -8.99 7.03
N PHE A 123 2.33 -9.76 7.26
CA PHE A 123 3.59 -9.27 7.81
C PHE A 123 4.78 -9.82 7.04
N PHE A 124 5.67 -8.92 6.62
CA PHE A 124 6.92 -9.22 5.92
C PHE A 124 8.11 -8.75 6.77
N PRO A 125 8.80 -9.66 7.46
CA PRO A 125 9.95 -9.36 8.29
C PRO A 125 11.18 -8.95 7.46
N SER A 126 12.19 -8.38 8.11
CA SER A 126 13.38 -7.87 7.42
C SER A 126 14.14 -8.89 6.57
N ASN A 127 14.15 -10.17 6.94
CA ASN A 127 14.81 -11.22 6.16
C ASN A 127 14.10 -11.57 4.84
N TYR A 128 12.86 -11.09 4.64
CA TYR A 128 12.18 -11.19 3.35
C TYR A 128 12.82 -10.29 2.29
N PHE A 129 13.47 -9.20 2.72
CA PHE A 129 14.09 -8.22 1.84
C PHE A 129 15.55 -8.58 1.63
N THR A 130 15.88 -8.96 0.39
CA THR A 130 17.23 -9.41 0.04
C THR A 130 18.03 -8.30 -0.61
N TYR A 131 19.34 -8.34 -0.45
CA TYR A 131 20.24 -7.44 -1.14
C TYR A 131 20.17 -7.61 -2.66
N GLN A 132 20.04 -6.48 -3.35
CA GLN A 132 20.03 -6.38 -4.80
C GLN A 132 21.15 -5.43 -5.23
N GLN A 133 21.93 -5.90 -6.21
CA GLN A 133 23.03 -5.16 -6.82
C GLN A 133 22.55 -3.87 -7.51
N PRO A 134 23.45 -2.89 -7.67
CA PRO A 134 23.10 -1.66 -8.34
C PRO A 134 22.87 -1.94 -9.82
N GLY A 135 21.86 -1.30 -10.39
CA GLY A 135 21.60 -1.27 -11.81
C GLY A 135 22.12 0.02 -12.44
N VAL A 136 21.91 0.19 -13.73
CA VAL A 136 22.33 1.41 -14.47
C VAL A 136 21.72 2.70 -13.88
N MET A 137 20.54 2.59 -13.24
CA MET A 137 19.80 3.72 -12.66
C MET A 137 19.35 3.47 -11.21
N THR A 138 19.81 2.40 -10.58
CA THR A 138 19.40 2.02 -9.22
C THR A 138 20.62 1.73 -8.35
N ALA A 139 20.61 2.24 -7.12
CA ALA A 139 21.66 1.94 -6.16
C ALA A 139 21.54 0.51 -5.61
N ASP A 140 22.58 0.11 -4.87
CA ASP A 140 22.53 -0.98 -3.91
C ASP A 140 21.33 -0.81 -2.99
N ARG A 141 20.57 -1.89 -2.78
CA ARG A 141 19.33 -1.83 -2.00
C ARG A 141 18.94 -3.16 -1.39
N LEU A 142 18.13 -3.11 -0.34
CA LEU A 142 17.31 -4.24 0.12
C LEU A 142 15.97 -4.14 -0.58
N GLY A 143 15.60 -5.14 -1.36
CA GLY A 143 14.37 -5.11 -2.16
C GLY A 143 13.52 -6.36 -1.98
N GLY A 144 12.21 -6.19 -1.98
CA GLY A 144 11.23 -7.27 -1.83
C GLY A 144 9.96 -7.02 -2.64
N VAL A 145 9.38 -8.08 -3.22
CA VAL A 145 8.18 -8.02 -4.05
C VAL A 145 7.04 -8.77 -3.38
N MET A 146 6.12 -8.03 -2.77
CA MET A 146 4.99 -8.56 -2.02
C MET A 146 3.75 -8.65 -2.93
N ARG A 147 3.22 -9.86 -3.12
CA ARG A 147 1.94 -10.05 -3.82
C ARG A 147 0.83 -10.19 -2.80
N LEU A 148 -0.20 -9.37 -2.94
CA LEU A 148 -1.33 -9.29 -2.03
C LEU A 148 -2.62 -9.49 -2.82
N THR A 149 -3.54 -10.24 -2.23
CA THR A 149 -4.89 -10.42 -2.76
C THR A 149 -5.85 -9.78 -1.77
N PRO A 150 -6.28 -8.52 -1.99
CA PRO A 150 -7.28 -7.88 -1.16
C PRO A 150 -8.57 -8.70 -1.11
N ALA A 151 -9.25 -8.66 0.03
CA ALA A 151 -10.56 -9.29 0.16
C ALA A 151 -11.61 -8.55 -0.69
N LEU A 152 -12.62 -9.27 -1.17
CA LEU A 152 -13.70 -8.67 -1.97
C LEU A 152 -14.40 -7.55 -1.19
N GLY A 153 -14.52 -6.38 -1.82
CA GLY A 153 -15.12 -5.19 -1.22
C GLY A 153 -14.14 -4.27 -0.48
N GLN A 154 -12.87 -4.67 -0.30
CA GLN A 154 -11.85 -3.77 0.23
C GLN A 154 -11.50 -2.70 -0.80
N GLN A 155 -11.55 -1.43 -0.38
CA GLN A 155 -11.22 -0.30 -1.25
C GLN A 155 -9.77 0.16 -1.06
N LYS A 156 -9.19 -0.11 0.12
CA LYS A 156 -7.86 0.34 0.52
C LYS A 156 -7.19 -0.63 1.47
N LEU A 157 -5.86 -0.68 1.40
CA LEU A 157 -4.97 -1.31 2.36
C LEU A 157 -4.00 -0.26 2.90
N TYR A 158 -3.46 -0.52 4.08
CA TYR A 158 -2.46 0.33 4.69
C TYR A 158 -1.14 -0.42 4.82
N VAL A 159 -0.05 0.22 4.42
CA VAL A 159 1.29 -0.35 4.41
C VAL A 159 2.13 0.45 5.38
N LEU A 160 2.50 -0.18 6.49
CA LEU A 160 3.39 0.39 7.49
C LEU A 160 4.77 -0.24 7.35
N VAL A 161 5.80 0.58 7.22
CA VAL A 161 7.18 0.14 7.13
C VAL A 161 7.97 0.71 8.29
N PHE A 162 8.68 -0.16 8.99
CA PHE A 162 9.44 0.18 10.19
C PHE A 162 10.66 -0.74 10.34
N THR A 163 11.52 -0.47 11.31
CA THR A 163 12.61 -1.38 11.69
C THR A 163 12.53 -1.73 13.17
N THR A 164 13.26 -2.77 13.58
CA THR A 164 13.26 -3.28 14.96
C THR A 164 14.68 -3.27 15.53
N GLU A 165 14.81 -3.27 16.86
CA GLU A 165 16.12 -3.35 17.51
C GLU A 165 16.91 -4.60 17.10
N LYS A 166 16.22 -5.71 16.90
CA LYS A 166 16.83 -6.97 16.44
C LYS A 166 17.45 -6.79 15.07
N ASP A 167 16.74 -6.14 14.15
CA ASP A 167 17.23 -5.95 12.80
C ASP A 167 18.37 -4.92 12.76
N LEU A 168 18.36 -3.90 13.62
CA LEU A 168 19.48 -2.95 13.73
C LEU A 168 20.80 -3.59 14.18
N GLN A 169 20.75 -4.71 14.88
CA GLN A 169 21.93 -5.48 15.28
C GLN A 169 22.46 -6.39 14.16
N GLN A 170 21.69 -6.55 13.09
CA GLN A 170 22.10 -7.34 11.93
C GLN A 170 22.84 -6.48 10.91
N THR A 171 23.43 -7.16 9.92
CA THR A 171 24.19 -6.55 8.84
C THR A 171 23.89 -7.24 7.53
N THR A 172 24.03 -6.51 6.43
CA THR A 172 23.86 -7.04 5.08
C THR A 172 25.20 -7.10 4.37
N THR A 173 25.58 -8.26 3.84
CA THR A 173 26.75 -8.40 2.98
C THR A 173 26.41 -7.91 1.57
N LEU A 174 27.20 -6.96 1.07
CA LEU A 174 27.05 -6.36 -0.26
C LEU A 174 27.95 -7.09 -1.27
N LEU A 175 27.69 -6.97 -2.56
CA LEU A 175 28.64 -7.49 -3.55
C LEU A 175 29.82 -6.54 -3.71
N ASP A 176 31.05 -7.05 -3.60
CA ASP A 176 32.23 -6.23 -3.89
C ASP A 176 32.27 -5.78 -5.37
N PRO A 177 32.53 -4.48 -5.66
CA PRO A 177 32.59 -3.97 -7.02
C PRO A 177 33.58 -4.70 -7.93
N ALA A 178 34.71 -5.18 -7.43
CA ALA A 178 35.69 -5.92 -8.23
C ALA A 178 35.17 -7.32 -8.58
N LYS A 179 34.43 -7.98 -7.67
CA LYS A 179 33.71 -9.23 -8.00
C LYS A 179 32.59 -9.00 -9.00
N ALA A 180 31.83 -7.91 -8.86
CA ALA A 180 30.79 -7.53 -9.81
C ALA A 180 31.35 -7.30 -11.21
N TYR A 181 32.47 -6.58 -11.30
CA TYR A 181 33.17 -6.31 -12.56
C TYR A 181 33.73 -7.60 -13.18
N ALA A 182 34.41 -8.44 -12.38
CA ALA A 182 34.92 -9.72 -12.86
C ALA A 182 33.81 -10.61 -13.43
N LYS A 183 32.68 -10.70 -12.71
CA LYS A 183 31.47 -11.41 -13.18
C LYS A 183 30.93 -10.84 -14.49
N GLY A 184 30.88 -9.52 -14.64
CA GLY A 184 30.41 -8.86 -15.86
C GLY A 184 31.37 -9.02 -17.05
N ALA A 185 32.68 -9.06 -16.79
CA ALA A 185 33.71 -9.24 -17.82
C ALA A 185 33.96 -10.72 -18.18
N GLY A 186 33.31 -11.67 -17.52
CA GLY A 186 33.53 -13.11 -17.72
C GLY A 186 34.84 -13.62 -17.11
N ASN A 187 35.45 -12.87 -16.21
CA ASN A 187 36.68 -13.23 -15.52
C ASN A 187 36.38 -13.99 -14.21
N ALA A 188 37.37 -14.73 -13.71
CA ALA A 188 37.30 -15.32 -12.38
C ALA A 188 37.14 -14.23 -11.31
N ALA A 189 36.25 -14.44 -10.34
CA ALA A 189 36.05 -13.50 -9.25
C ALA A 189 37.31 -13.45 -8.35
N PRO A 190 37.79 -12.25 -7.97
CA PRO A 190 38.91 -12.12 -7.05
C PRO A 190 38.53 -12.64 -5.65
N ASP A 191 39.51 -13.23 -4.97
CA ASP A 191 39.37 -13.71 -3.59
C ASP A 191 39.57 -12.56 -2.59
N ILE A 192 38.55 -11.71 -2.48
CA ILE A 192 38.49 -10.58 -1.56
C ILE A 192 37.21 -10.63 -0.72
N PRO A 193 37.23 -10.24 0.57
CA PRO A 193 36.01 -10.20 1.37
C PRO A 193 35.01 -9.16 0.83
N ASP A 194 33.72 -9.50 0.90
CA ASP A 194 32.65 -8.61 0.49
C ASP A 194 32.38 -7.51 1.53
N PRO A 195 32.07 -6.27 1.10
CA PRO A 195 31.79 -5.18 2.03
C PRO A 195 30.49 -5.42 2.81
N ILE A 196 30.47 -4.99 4.06
CA ILE A 196 29.32 -5.17 4.96
C ILE A 196 28.62 -3.82 5.19
N ALA A 197 27.30 -3.79 4.97
CA ALA A 197 26.44 -2.66 5.33
C ALA A 197 25.86 -2.84 6.73
N LYS A 198 25.89 -1.76 7.52
CA LYS A 198 25.25 -1.72 8.85
C LYS A 198 23.79 -1.34 8.72
N HIS A 199 22.92 -1.94 9.51
CA HIS A 199 21.53 -1.52 9.57
C HIS A 199 21.38 -0.21 10.35
N THR A 200 20.42 0.63 9.96
CA THR A 200 20.18 1.95 10.57
C THR A 200 18.68 2.27 10.63
N THR A 201 18.31 3.24 11.45
CA THR A 201 16.93 3.73 11.64
C THR A 201 16.46 4.66 10.53
N ASP A 202 17.39 5.23 9.78
CA ASP A 202 17.11 6.22 8.74
C ASP A 202 17.55 5.73 7.36
N GLY A 203 16.85 6.17 6.32
CA GLY A 203 17.16 5.78 4.96
C GLY A 203 16.09 6.22 3.98
N VAL A 204 16.34 5.96 2.70
CA VAL A 204 15.38 6.25 1.63
C VAL A 204 14.62 4.97 1.28
N LEU A 205 13.30 5.04 1.42
CA LEU A 205 12.39 3.97 1.03
C LEU A 205 11.68 4.34 -0.27
N LYS A 206 11.58 3.37 -1.18
CA LYS A 206 10.86 3.48 -2.43
C LYS A 206 9.79 2.40 -2.51
N LEU A 207 8.53 2.82 -2.58
CA LEU A 207 7.38 1.93 -2.74
C LEU A 207 6.81 2.08 -4.15
N LYS A 208 6.73 0.97 -4.87
CA LYS A 208 6.04 0.87 -6.15
C LYS A 208 4.83 -0.02 -6.02
N VAL A 209 3.68 0.48 -6.43
CA VAL A 209 2.42 -0.26 -6.41
C VAL A 209 2.02 -0.60 -7.83
N LYS A 210 1.65 -1.85 -8.09
CA LYS A 210 1.05 -2.28 -9.37
C LYS A 210 -0.22 -3.07 -9.09
N THR A 211 -1.28 -2.79 -9.83
CA THR A 211 -2.48 -3.65 -9.90
C THR A 211 -2.37 -4.54 -11.12
N ASN A 212 -2.63 -5.83 -10.95
CA ASN A 212 -2.80 -6.75 -12.06
C ASN A 212 -4.29 -6.78 -12.42
N SER A 213 -4.73 -5.72 -13.11
CA SER A 213 -6.10 -5.62 -13.61
C SER A 213 -6.16 -6.31 -14.98
N THR A 214 -6.64 -7.55 -15.04
CA THR A 214 -6.75 -8.29 -16.32
C THR A 214 -7.80 -7.73 -17.28
N SER A 215 -8.48 -6.62 -16.96
CA SER A 215 -9.62 -6.17 -17.76
C SER A 215 -9.83 -4.66 -17.66
N SER A 216 -9.40 -3.90 -18.66
CA SER A 216 -10.22 -2.83 -19.25
C SER A 216 -9.53 -2.23 -20.47
N VAL A 217 -9.80 -2.81 -21.63
CA VAL A 217 -9.72 -2.05 -22.87
C VAL A 217 -10.90 -1.07 -22.83
N LEU A 218 -10.62 0.19 -22.49
CA LEU A 218 -11.56 1.27 -22.75
C LEU A 218 -11.61 1.48 -24.27
N VAL A 219 -12.59 0.86 -24.92
CA VAL A 219 -12.95 1.22 -26.30
C VAL A 219 -13.74 2.54 -26.22
N GLY A 220 -13.01 3.66 -26.16
CA GLY A 220 -13.53 4.99 -26.49
C GLY A 220 -13.34 5.27 -27.98
N PRO A 221 -14.12 6.18 -28.61
CA PRO A 221 -14.02 6.43 -30.04
C PRO A 221 -12.60 6.89 -30.41
N LEU A 222 -11.84 6.01 -31.07
CA LEU A 222 -10.47 6.21 -31.55
C LEU A 222 -10.41 7.01 -32.86
N PHE A 223 -11.47 7.75 -33.18
CA PHE A 223 -11.54 8.61 -34.35
C PHE A 223 -11.89 10.02 -33.90
N GLY A 224 -10.90 10.91 -34.06
CA GLY A 224 -11.10 12.33 -33.86
C GLY A 224 -12.17 12.85 -34.82
N SER A 225 -13.14 13.57 -34.28
CA SER A 225 -13.84 14.62 -35.01
C SER A 225 -13.53 15.93 -34.31
N SER A 226 -12.60 16.65 -34.92
CA SER A 226 -12.28 18.06 -34.70
C SER A 226 -13.52 18.94 -34.71
N GLY A 227 -13.72 19.71 -33.64
CA GLY A 227 -14.63 20.86 -33.60
C GLY A 227 -13.95 22.02 -32.83
N PRO A 228 -13.76 23.20 -33.44
CA PRO A 228 -13.07 24.31 -32.79
C PRO A 228 -13.97 25.01 -31.76
N GLY A 229 -13.57 24.95 -30.49
CA GLY A 229 -14.14 25.79 -29.44
C GLY A 229 -13.35 27.11 -29.33
N PRO A 230 -14.01 28.28 -29.23
CA PRO A 230 -13.32 29.57 -29.11
C PRO A 230 -12.70 29.73 -27.71
N VAL A 231 -11.45 30.20 -27.69
CA VAL A 231 -10.71 30.58 -26.48
C VAL A 231 -11.01 32.03 -26.10
N THR A 232 -11.42 32.27 -24.86
CA THR A 232 -11.44 33.61 -24.25
C THR A 232 -10.21 33.76 -23.37
N VAL A 233 -9.39 34.77 -23.69
CA VAL A 233 -8.21 35.19 -22.93
C VAL A 233 -8.54 36.52 -22.25
N GLY A 234 -8.32 36.66 -20.92
CA GLY A 234 -8.43 37.97 -20.27
C GLY A 234 -8.47 37.98 -18.74
N ASN A 235 -7.29 38.18 -18.14
CA ASN A 235 -6.96 39.06 -17.00
C ASN A 235 -7.65 38.98 -15.61
N THR A 236 -6.76 38.77 -14.62
CA THR A 236 -6.79 39.09 -13.18
C THR A 236 -7.37 40.47 -12.80
N ALA A 237 -8.28 40.48 -11.81
CA ALA A 237 -8.23 41.31 -10.59
C ALA A 237 -9.41 40.99 -9.64
N ALA A 238 -9.13 40.75 -8.36
CA ALA A 238 -10.10 40.70 -7.24
C ALA A 238 -10.38 42.14 -6.73
N PRO A 239 -11.42 42.42 -5.90
CA PRO A 239 -11.32 42.11 -4.47
C PRO A 239 -12.62 41.81 -3.68
N VAL A 240 -12.45 40.99 -2.63
CA VAL A 240 -13.03 40.96 -1.25
C VAL A 240 -14.50 41.30 -0.92
N ALA A 241 -15.16 40.39 -0.19
CA ALA A 241 -15.75 40.60 1.16
C ALA A 241 -16.18 39.26 1.81
N ALA A 242 -15.74 39.02 3.06
CA ALA A 242 -16.02 37.87 3.95
C ALA A 242 -17.31 38.09 4.79
N PRO A 243 -17.78 37.23 5.74
CA PRO A 243 -17.22 35.98 6.29
C PRO A 243 -18.25 34.84 6.60
N ALA A 244 -17.72 33.72 7.15
CA ALA A 244 -18.28 32.86 8.21
C ALA A 244 -18.96 31.48 7.88
N ALA A 245 -18.29 30.44 8.39
CA ALA A 245 -18.77 29.32 9.24
C ALA A 245 -19.68 28.18 8.71
N ALA A 246 -19.07 26.99 8.64
CA ALA A 246 -19.45 25.70 9.26
C ALA A 246 -20.88 25.09 9.17
N ALA A 247 -20.92 23.92 8.50
CA ALA A 247 -21.56 22.62 8.84
C ALA A 247 -23.10 22.43 9.03
N ALA A 248 -23.65 21.58 8.11
CA ALA A 248 -24.77 20.61 8.21
C ALA A 248 -26.24 21.14 8.30
N PRO A 249 -27.29 20.31 8.08
CA PRO A 249 -27.62 19.39 6.97
C PRO A 249 -29.06 19.62 6.36
N ALA A 250 -29.36 18.95 5.23
CA ALA A 250 -30.66 18.66 4.58
C ALA A 250 -31.58 19.79 4.04
N ALA A 251 -31.81 19.82 2.72
CA ALA A 251 -33.04 20.36 2.08
C ALA A 251 -33.18 19.79 0.65
N LYS A 252 -34.19 18.95 0.39
CA LYS A 252 -35.52 19.29 -0.16
C LYS A 252 -35.50 19.52 -1.68
N SER A 253 -36.02 18.51 -2.37
CA SER A 253 -36.19 18.39 -3.81
C SER A 253 -36.96 19.58 -4.38
N GLU A 254 -36.28 20.40 -5.17
CA GLU A 254 -36.95 21.33 -6.07
C GLU A 254 -37.58 20.54 -7.22
N PRO A 255 -38.82 20.87 -7.64
CA PRO A 255 -39.46 20.17 -8.75
C PRO A 255 -38.68 20.40 -10.04
N MET A 256 -38.48 19.35 -10.83
CA MET A 256 -37.94 19.47 -12.17
C MET A 256 -38.77 20.47 -13.00
N LEU A 257 -38.11 21.25 -13.86
CA LEU A 257 -38.78 22.03 -14.89
C LEU A 257 -39.64 21.09 -15.77
N SER A 258 -40.85 21.55 -16.13
CA SER A 258 -41.83 20.82 -16.96
C SER A 258 -41.26 20.31 -18.28
N ASP A 259 -40.33 21.07 -18.86
CA ASP A 259 -39.68 20.76 -20.13
C ASP A 259 -38.75 19.55 -19.99
N THR A 260 -38.06 19.46 -18.85
CA THR A 260 -37.19 18.34 -18.51
C THR A 260 -38.02 17.08 -18.20
N GLU A 261 -39.16 17.23 -17.51
CA GLU A 261 -40.06 16.11 -17.24
C GLU A 261 -40.67 15.52 -18.53
N THR A 262 -41.02 16.37 -19.49
CA THR A 262 -41.51 15.95 -20.81
C THR A 262 -40.45 15.17 -21.59
N TYR A 263 -39.20 15.61 -21.54
CA TYR A 263 -38.07 14.92 -22.18
C TYR A 263 -37.92 13.48 -21.65
N PHE A 264 -37.89 13.30 -20.33
CA PHE A 264 -37.77 11.98 -19.73
C PHE A 264 -38.98 11.08 -20.01
N ASN A 265 -40.20 11.62 -19.94
CA ASN A 265 -41.41 10.87 -20.25
C ASN A 265 -41.45 10.38 -21.71
N ASN A 266 -40.99 11.19 -22.66
CA ASN A 266 -40.89 10.78 -24.06
C ASN A 266 -39.81 9.70 -24.28
N GLY A 267 -38.65 9.86 -23.63
CA GLY A 267 -37.58 8.86 -23.66
C GLY A 267 -38.03 7.50 -23.10
N ILE A 268 -38.74 7.50 -21.97
CA ILE A 268 -39.33 6.29 -21.38
C ILE A 268 -40.30 5.63 -22.35
N LYS A 269 -41.26 6.38 -22.92
CA LYS A 269 -42.22 5.85 -23.91
C LYS A 269 -41.52 5.24 -25.14
N GLN A 270 -40.48 5.89 -25.63
CA GLN A 270 -39.76 5.45 -26.83
C GLN A 270 -38.93 4.19 -26.56
N ALA A 271 -38.22 4.14 -25.43
CA ALA A 271 -37.45 2.97 -25.02
C ALA A 271 -38.37 1.75 -24.80
N VAL A 272 -39.51 1.96 -24.11
CA VAL A 272 -40.51 0.89 -23.96
C VAL A 272 -41.06 0.46 -25.32
N LYS A 273 -41.43 1.38 -26.23
CA LYS A 273 -41.87 1.04 -27.60
C LYS A 273 -40.84 0.20 -28.36
N GLN A 274 -39.55 0.49 -28.20
CA GLN A 274 -38.45 -0.26 -28.83
C GLN A 274 -38.18 -1.61 -28.16
N GLY A 275 -38.81 -1.92 -27.03
CA GLY A 275 -38.59 -3.17 -26.28
C GLY A 275 -37.35 -3.12 -25.39
N ASP A 276 -36.71 -1.96 -25.29
CA ASP A 276 -35.53 -1.71 -24.46
C ASP A 276 -35.99 -1.29 -23.05
N ILE A 277 -36.39 -2.30 -22.27
CA ILE A 277 -36.91 -2.11 -20.91
C ILE A 277 -35.80 -1.62 -19.97
N ASP A 278 -34.56 -2.05 -20.17
CA ASP A 278 -33.42 -1.65 -19.35
C ASP A 278 -33.12 -0.15 -19.49
N LYS A 279 -33.14 0.36 -20.73
CA LYS A 279 -33.01 1.80 -20.98
C LYS A 279 -34.18 2.60 -20.42
N ALA A 280 -35.40 2.07 -20.52
CA ALA A 280 -36.58 2.71 -19.96
C ALA A 280 -36.52 2.79 -18.42
N LEU A 281 -36.04 1.75 -17.74
CA LEU A 281 -35.81 1.74 -16.29
C LEU A 281 -34.73 2.75 -15.87
N LYS A 282 -33.63 2.83 -16.62
CA LYS A 282 -32.57 3.79 -16.36
C LYS A 282 -33.06 5.24 -16.49
N LEU A 283 -33.84 5.55 -17.52
CA LEU A 283 -34.44 6.87 -17.72
C LEU A 283 -35.47 7.22 -16.63
N MET A 284 -36.25 6.25 -16.16
CA MET A 284 -37.19 6.42 -15.06
C MET A 284 -36.46 6.75 -13.74
N ASN A 285 -35.47 5.95 -13.35
CA ASN A 285 -34.71 6.16 -12.11
C ASN A 285 -33.97 7.50 -12.10
N GLU A 286 -33.44 7.89 -13.25
CA GLU A 286 -32.76 9.19 -13.42
C GLU A 286 -33.75 10.37 -13.27
N ALA A 287 -34.94 10.26 -13.87
CA ALA A 287 -35.98 11.26 -13.71
C ALA A 287 -36.51 11.33 -12.26
N GLU A 288 -36.68 10.20 -11.58
CA GLU A 288 -37.07 10.15 -10.16
C GLU A 288 -35.99 10.81 -9.26
N ARG A 289 -34.71 10.52 -9.54
CA ARG A 289 -33.57 11.14 -8.84
C ARG A 289 -33.54 12.66 -8.98
N LEU A 290 -33.95 13.16 -10.14
CA LEU A 290 -34.05 14.58 -10.43
C LEU A 290 -35.34 15.21 -9.89
N GLY A 291 -36.28 14.43 -9.36
CA GLY A 291 -37.51 14.91 -8.71
C GLY A 291 -38.78 14.82 -9.56
N SER A 292 -38.78 14.06 -10.66
CA SER A 292 -39.99 13.81 -11.46
C SER A 292 -41.01 13.00 -10.67
N LYS A 293 -42.27 13.45 -10.71
CA LYS A 293 -43.41 12.74 -10.10
C LYS A 293 -44.15 11.85 -11.09
N SER A 294 -43.95 12.05 -12.40
CA SER A 294 -44.67 11.34 -13.46
C SER A 294 -43.88 10.20 -14.12
N ALA A 295 -42.55 10.17 -13.99
CA ALA A 295 -41.70 9.18 -14.65
C ALA A 295 -42.12 7.72 -14.37
N ARG A 296 -42.42 7.40 -13.10
CA ARG A 296 -42.87 6.06 -12.68
C ARG A 296 -44.19 5.64 -13.31
N SER A 297 -45.18 6.53 -13.30
CA SER A 297 -46.48 6.26 -13.92
C SER A 297 -46.38 6.12 -15.44
N THR A 298 -45.50 6.89 -16.08
CA THR A 298 -45.25 6.81 -17.53
C THR A 298 -44.60 5.49 -17.91
N PHE A 299 -43.66 4.98 -17.11
CA PHE A 299 -43.05 3.67 -17.33
C PHE A 299 -44.09 2.54 -17.20
N ILE A 300 -44.84 2.50 -16.09
CA ILE A 300 -45.85 1.46 -15.83
C ILE A 300 -46.92 1.42 -16.93
N SER A 301 -47.45 2.58 -17.34
CA SER A 301 -48.47 2.66 -18.40
C SER A 301 -47.93 2.24 -19.76
N SER A 302 -46.69 2.59 -20.08
CA SER A 302 -46.05 2.24 -21.36
C SER A 302 -45.76 0.73 -21.46
N VAL A 303 -45.36 0.09 -20.36
CA VAL A 303 -45.08 -1.36 -20.33
C VAL A 303 -46.39 -2.16 -20.32
N LYS A 304 -47.42 -1.68 -19.62
CA LYS A 304 -48.74 -2.32 -19.58
C LYS A 304 -49.47 -2.24 -20.92
N GLY A 305 -49.25 -1.18 -21.71
CA GLY A 305 -49.83 -1.03 -23.05
C GLY A 305 -49.17 -1.87 -24.16
N LYS A 306 -48.19 -2.71 -23.81
CA LYS A 306 -47.51 -3.64 -24.74
C LYS A 306 -48.03 -5.08 -24.67
N GLY A 307 -49.04 -5.34 -23.83
CA GLY A 307 -49.78 -6.61 -23.77
C GLY A 307 -51.00 -6.61 -24.68
#